data_AF-A0A2H4R0W0-F1
#
_entry.id   AF-A0A2H4R0W0-F1
#
_cell.length_a   1.000
_cell.length_b   1.000
_cell.length_c   1.000
_cell.angle_alpha   90.00
_cell.angle_beta   90.00
_cell.angle_gamma   90.00
#
_symmetry.space_group_name_H-M   'P 1'
#
loop_
_entity.id
_entity.type
_entity.pdbx_description
1 polymer ?
#
loop_
_entity_poly.entity_id
_entity_poly.type
_entity_poly.pdbx_seq_one_letter_code
_entity_poly.pdbx_strand_id
1 'polypeptide(L)'
;MTPSSDEEEWNMPIENKKLIGEIISGIAVLAIVCYNLFKYVQGQQLGFSDLISIPIVLMFFFNTISWNSAEEQRDELGQFITFKSAKISYFVLMLIILLVFLFVEVPFYSNQPIKNMPLFLVLCASTVILPAVEYIVYRRFR
;
A
#
# COMPACT_ATOMS: atom_id res chain seq x y z
N MET A 1 -50.80 -13.69 2.38
CA MET A 1 -49.68 -13.02 3.08
C MET A 1 -48.81 -12.40 2.00
N THR A 2 -49.05 -11.13 1.70
CA THR A 2 -48.13 -10.32 0.89
C THR A 2 -46.91 -10.01 1.75
N PRO A 3 -45.67 -10.13 1.23
CA PRO A 3 -44.50 -9.67 1.98
C PRO A 3 -44.65 -8.17 2.23
N SER A 4 -44.39 -7.76 3.48
CA SER A 4 -44.38 -6.36 3.90
C SER A 4 -43.26 -5.61 3.18
N SER A 5 -43.53 -4.34 2.86
CA SER A 5 -42.66 -3.34 2.20
C SER A 5 -41.24 -3.20 2.78
N ASP A 6 -40.99 -3.80 3.93
CA ASP A 6 -39.77 -3.63 4.73
C ASP A 6 -38.70 -4.69 4.38
N GLU A 7 -39.07 -5.77 3.66
CA GLU A 7 -38.15 -6.80 3.19
C GLU A 7 -37.49 -6.48 1.84
N GLU A 8 -38.05 -5.55 1.06
CA GLU A 8 -37.47 -5.12 -0.22
C GLU A 8 -36.29 -4.14 -0.06
N GLU A 9 -36.24 -3.39 1.04
CA GLU A 9 -35.19 -2.38 1.30
C GLU A 9 -33.81 -3.01 1.60
N TRP A 10 -33.78 -4.29 1.97
CA TRP A 10 -32.54 -5.02 2.25
C TRP A 10 -31.98 -5.84 1.09
N ASN A 11 -32.75 -5.98 0.01
CA ASN A 11 -32.35 -6.70 -1.20
C ASN A 11 -31.68 -5.78 -2.23
N MET A 12 -30.66 -5.04 -1.78
CA MET A 12 -29.76 -4.39 -2.73
C MET A 12 -28.97 -5.47 -3.49
N PRO A 13 -28.92 -5.41 -4.83
CA PRO A 13 -28.16 -6.36 -5.63
C PRO A 13 -26.69 -6.37 -5.16
N ILE A 14 -26.11 -7.56 -5.02
CA ILE A 14 -24.75 -7.78 -4.46
C ILE A 14 -23.69 -6.93 -5.18
N GLU A 15 -23.92 -6.61 -6.45
CA GLU A 15 -23.09 -5.73 -7.29
C GLU A 15 -23.01 -4.29 -6.75
N ASN A 16 -24.13 -3.72 -6.26
CA ASN A 16 -24.15 -2.36 -5.72
C ASN A 16 -23.39 -2.26 -4.39
N LYS A 17 -23.42 -3.30 -3.54
CA LYS A 17 -22.69 -3.29 -2.26
C LYS A 17 -21.18 -3.22 -2.45
N LYS A 18 -20.65 -3.84 -3.51
CA LYS A 18 -19.22 -3.77 -3.90
C LYS A 18 -18.85 -2.37 -4.35
N LEU A 19 -19.59 -1.82 -5.32
CA LEU A 19 -19.36 -0.45 -5.81
C LEU A 19 -19.43 0.60 -4.69
N ILE A 20 -20.36 0.44 -3.74
CA ILE A 20 -20.48 1.34 -2.58
C ILE A 20 -19.24 1.24 -1.66
N GLY A 21 -18.70 0.04 -1.41
CA GLY A 21 -17.49 -0.14 -0.61
C GLY A 21 -16.24 0.48 -1.26
N GLU A 22 -16.10 0.33 -2.57
CA GLU A 22 -15.03 0.95 -3.35
C GLU A 22 -15.12 2.48 -3.34
N ILE A 23 -16.33 3.03 -3.52
CA ILE A 23 -16.57 4.48 -3.50
C ILE A 23 -16.31 5.05 -2.11
N ILE A 24 -16.81 4.43 -1.04
CA ILE A 24 -16.62 4.91 0.34
C ILE A 24 -15.14 4.90 0.72
N SER A 25 -14.43 3.82 0.41
CA SER A 25 -13.01 3.72 0.71
C SER A 25 -12.20 4.73 -0.10
N GLY A 26 -12.58 5.01 -1.36
CA GLY A 26 -11.93 6.02 -2.20
C GLY A 26 -12.15 7.45 -1.69
N ILE A 27 -13.37 7.75 -1.25
CA ILE A 27 -13.70 9.03 -0.61
C ILE A 27 -12.92 9.20 0.70
N ALA A 28 -12.74 8.15 1.49
CA ALA A 28 -11.96 8.20 2.72
C ALA A 28 -10.47 8.53 2.46
N VAL A 29 -9.86 7.90 1.45
CA VAL A 29 -8.48 8.24 1.02
C VAL A 29 -8.41 9.70 0.59
N LEU A 30 -9.35 10.14 -0.24
CA LEU A 30 -9.36 11.50 -0.79
C LEU A 30 -9.56 12.56 0.31
N ALA A 31 -10.46 12.31 1.27
CA ALA A 31 -10.70 13.20 2.41
C ALA A 31 -9.44 13.37 3.28
N ILE A 32 -8.69 12.29 3.51
CA ILE A 32 -7.46 12.32 4.32
C ILE A 32 -6.33 13.03 3.57
N VAL A 33 -6.19 12.81 2.26
CA VAL A 33 -5.24 13.57 1.43
C VAL A 33 -5.58 15.06 1.45
N CYS A 34 -6.86 15.43 1.28
CA CYS A 34 -7.32 16.81 1.34
C CYS A 34 -7.08 17.45 2.73
N TYR A 35 -7.35 16.72 3.81
CA TYR A 35 -7.11 17.20 5.17
C TYR A 35 -5.62 17.49 5.43
N ASN A 36 -4.75 16.57 5.03
CA ASN A 36 -3.30 16.74 5.13
C ASN A 36 -2.80 17.90 4.26
N LEU A 37 -3.32 18.05 3.04
CA LEU A 37 -2.96 19.16 2.15
C LEU A 37 -3.42 20.52 2.69
N PHE A 38 -4.62 20.59 3.26
CA PHE A 38 -5.15 21.80 3.89
C PHE A 38 -4.34 22.21 5.12
N LYS A 39 -3.88 21.22 5.90
CA LYS A 39 -2.96 21.43 7.04
C LYS A 39 -1.59 21.93 6.59
N TYR A 40 -1.07 21.38 5.49
CA TYR A 40 0.19 21.80 4.88
C TYR A 40 0.14 23.25 4.36
N VAL A 41 -0.93 23.64 3.64
CA VAL A 41 -1.11 25.01 3.12
C VAL A 41 -1.26 26.04 4.26
N GLN A 42 -1.80 25.64 5.40
CA GLN A 42 -1.87 26.49 6.60
C GLN A 42 -0.53 26.65 7.34
N GLY A 43 0.55 26.05 6.85
CA GLY A 43 1.88 26.15 7.46
C GLY A 43 2.01 25.39 8.78
N GLN A 44 1.05 24.54 9.14
CA GLN A 44 1.21 23.62 10.26
C GLN A 44 2.20 22.52 9.87
N GLN A 45 3.14 22.23 10.77
CA GLN A 45 4.04 21.09 10.60
C GLN A 45 3.23 19.80 10.50
N LEU A 46 3.43 19.08 9.40
CA LEU A 46 2.89 17.74 9.23
C LEU A 46 3.51 16.85 10.31
N GLY A 47 2.66 16.35 11.20
CA GLY A 47 3.07 15.45 12.27
C GLY A 47 3.38 14.05 11.73
N PHE A 48 4.04 13.23 12.53
CA PHE A 48 4.20 11.80 12.22
C PHE A 48 2.85 11.09 12.03
N SER A 49 1.81 11.50 12.77
CA SER A 49 0.44 10.98 12.63
C SER A 49 -0.13 11.22 11.23
N ASP A 50 0.15 12.38 10.66
CA ASP A 50 -0.34 12.81 9.36
C ASP A 50 0.31 11.97 8.25
N LEU A 51 1.63 11.78 8.34
CA LEU A 51 2.42 10.94 7.42
C LEU A 51 2.05 9.47 7.48
N ILE A 52 1.78 8.93 8.67
CA ILE A 52 1.44 7.51 8.86
C ILE A 52 -0.03 7.24 8.50
N SER A 53 -0.92 8.25 8.61
CA SER A 53 -2.34 8.09 8.27
C SER A 53 -2.57 7.70 6.81
N ILE A 54 -1.77 8.26 5.89
CA ILE A 54 -1.89 8.02 4.44
C ILE A 54 -1.69 6.54 4.09
N PRO A 55 -0.56 5.88 4.42
CA PRO A 55 -0.35 4.48 4.09
C PRO A 55 -1.33 3.54 4.80
N ILE A 56 -1.78 3.86 6.02
CA ILE A 56 -2.78 3.04 6.74
C ILE A 56 -4.10 3.02 5.97
N VAL A 57 -4.58 4.19 5.55
CA VAL A 57 -5.86 4.30 4.83
C VAL A 57 -5.75 3.67 3.46
N LEU A 58 -4.60 3.84 2.80
CA LEU A 58 -4.35 3.22 1.50
C LEU A 58 -4.28 1.68 1.62
N MET A 59 -3.68 1.16 2.69
CA MET A 59 -3.69 -0.27 2.99
C MET A 59 -5.12 -0.77 3.20
N PHE A 60 -5.94 -0.03 3.95
CA PHE A 60 -7.34 -0.38 4.15
C PHE A 60 -8.12 -0.38 2.82
N PHE A 61 -7.92 0.64 1.99
CA PHE A 61 -8.51 0.79 0.65
C PHE A 61 -8.19 -0.41 -0.25
N PHE A 62 -6.90 -0.73 -0.42
CA PHE A 62 -6.49 -1.87 -1.24
C PHE A 62 -6.97 -3.20 -0.66
N ASN A 63 -7.02 -3.34 0.67
CA ASN A 63 -7.51 -4.56 1.30
C ASN A 63 -9.01 -4.76 1.05
N THR A 64 -9.82 -3.70 1.18
CA THR A 64 -11.26 -3.76 0.91
C THR A 64 -11.60 -4.03 -0.56
N ILE A 65 -10.74 -3.60 -1.48
CA ILE A 65 -10.90 -3.86 -2.93
C ILE A 65 -10.43 -5.26 -3.30
N SER A 66 -9.28 -5.68 -2.76
CA SER A 66 -8.61 -6.88 -3.22
C SER A 66 -9.20 -8.17 -2.67
N TRP A 67 -9.90 -8.14 -1.52
CA TRP A 67 -10.41 -9.34 -0.87
C TRP A 67 -11.84 -9.14 -0.36
N ASN A 68 -12.76 -10.00 -0.81
CA ASN A 68 -14.17 -9.97 -0.39
C ASN A 68 -14.44 -10.88 0.84
N SER A 69 -13.61 -11.91 1.03
CA SER A 69 -13.64 -12.80 2.20
C SER A 69 -12.23 -13.29 2.52
N ALA A 70 -11.95 -13.55 3.82
CA ALA A 70 -10.72 -14.20 4.26
C ALA A 70 -10.53 -15.60 3.63
N GLU A 71 -11.61 -16.20 3.11
CA GLU A 71 -11.61 -17.50 2.44
C GLU A 71 -11.08 -17.40 1.00
N GLU A 72 -11.47 -16.37 0.24
CA GLU A 72 -10.89 -16.07 -1.09
C GLU A 72 -9.40 -15.74 -1.01
N GLN A 73 -8.97 -15.08 0.08
CA GLN A 73 -7.56 -14.79 0.31
C GLN A 73 -6.73 -16.06 0.64
N ARG A 74 -7.37 -17.07 1.25
CA ARG A 74 -6.73 -18.34 1.64
C ARG A 74 -6.78 -19.41 0.56
N ASP A 75 -7.63 -19.23 -0.45
CA ASP A 75 -7.70 -20.09 -1.63
C ASP A 75 -6.35 -20.13 -2.38
N GLU A 76 -6.11 -21.21 -3.12
CA GLU A 76 -4.84 -21.43 -3.84
C GLU A 76 -4.55 -20.27 -4.80
N LEU A 77 -5.60 -19.74 -5.45
CA LEU A 77 -5.49 -18.60 -6.35
C LEU A 77 -5.13 -17.31 -5.59
N GLY A 78 -5.72 -17.09 -4.40
CA GLY A 78 -5.43 -15.94 -3.56
C GLY A 78 -3.99 -15.94 -3.02
N GLN A 79 -3.49 -17.11 -2.63
CA GLN A 79 -2.09 -17.29 -2.23
C GLN A 79 -1.13 -17.07 -3.41
N PHE A 80 -1.46 -17.56 -4.60
CA PHE A 80 -0.65 -17.35 -5.80
C PHE A 80 -0.55 -15.86 -6.18
N ILE A 81 -1.66 -15.12 -6.11
CA ILE A 81 -1.70 -13.68 -6.35
C ILE A 81 -0.82 -12.95 -5.33
N THR A 82 -0.96 -13.27 -4.03
CA THR A 82 -0.17 -12.65 -2.95
C THR A 82 1.33 -12.92 -3.13
N PHE A 83 1.71 -14.14 -3.51
CA PHE A 83 3.11 -14.49 -3.69
C PHE A 83 3.74 -13.77 -4.89
N LYS A 84 3.02 -13.69 -6.02
CA LYS A 84 3.48 -12.94 -7.19
C LYS A 84 3.54 -11.44 -6.92
N SER A 85 2.52 -10.88 -6.28
CA SER A 85 2.46 -9.45 -5.98
C SER A 85 3.54 -9.03 -4.98
N ALA A 86 3.89 -9.88 -4.02
CA ALA A 86 5.00 -9.63 -3.09
C ALA A 86 6.34 -9.47 -3.83
N LYS A 87 6.61 -10.34 -4.82
CA LYS A 87 7.83 -10.23 -5.64
C LYS A 87 7.85 -8.93 -6.46
N ILE A 88 6.73 -8.58 -7.08
CA ILE A 88 6.60 -7.34 -7.88
C ILE A 88 6.74 -6.11 -6.98
N SER A 89 6.05 -6.10 -5.84
CA SER A 89 6.09 -5.02 -4.85
C SER A 89 7.51 -4.75 -4.35
N TYR A 90 8.30 -5.81 -4.12
CA TYR A 90 9.71 -5.69 -3.78
C TYR A 90 10.51 -4.92 -4.85
N PHE A 91 10.35 -5.27 -6.13
CA PHE A 91 11.05 -4.56 -7.22
C PHE A 91 10.56 -3.11 -7.38
N VAL A 92 9.27 -2.85 -7.19
CA VAL A 92 8.72 -1.50 -7.23
C VAL A 92 9.28 -0.65 -6.09
N LEU A 93 9.32 -1.19 -4.86
CA LEU A 93 9.89 -0.50 -3.71
C LEU A 93 11.37 -0.20 -3.91
N MET A 94 12.14 -1.17 -4.42
CA MET A 94 13.54 -0.97 -4.82
C MET A 94 13.73 0.21 -5.77
N LEU A 95 12.89 0.27 -6.81
CA LEU A 95 12.96 1.32 -7.81
C LEU A 95 12.58 2.69 -7.23
N ILE A 96 11.57 2.75 -6.36
CA ILE A 96 11.19 3.99 -5.65
C ILE A 96 12.35 4.48 -4.78
N ILE A 97 12.96 3.61 -3.97
CA ILE A 97 14.11 3.99 -3.12
C ILE A 97 15.27 4.50 -3.98
N LEU A 98 15.55 3.85 -5.11
CA LEU A 98 16.57 4.28 -6.07
C LEU A 98 16.26 5.65 -6.65
N LEU A 99 15.02 5.88 -7.10
CA LEU A 99 14.61 7.19 -7.63
C LEU A 99 14.72 8.27 -6.56
N VAL A 100 14.24 8.03 -5.34
CA VAL A 100 14.38 8.98 -4.22
C VAL A 100 15.86 9.26 -3.95
N PHE A 101 16.71 8.25 -3.92
CA PHE A 101 18.16 8.43 -3.78
C PHE A 101 18.73 9.33 -4.88
N LEU A 102 18.36 9.05 -6.14
CA LEU A 102 18.82 9.81 -7.30
C LEU A 102 18.32 11.26 -7.24
N PHE A 103 17.04 11.49 -6.91
CA PHE A 103 16.47 12.84 -6.81
C PHE A 103 17.04 13.66 -5.67
N VAL A 104 17.44 13.03 -4.55
CA VAL A 104 18.02 13.78 -3.44
C VAL A 104 19.52 14.03 -3.68
N GLU A 105 20.26 13.06 -4.21
CA GLU A 105 21.72 13.18 -4.33
C GLU A 105 22.19 13.77 -5.68
N VAL A 106 21.46 13.61 -6.78
CA VAL A 106 21.88 14.13 -8.10
C VAL A 106 21.84 15.66 -8.23
N PRO A 107 20.83 16.39 -7.72
CA PRO A 107 20.82 17.86 -7.87
C PRO A 107 21.79 18.57 -6.91
N PHE A 108 22.31 17.88 -5.89
CA PHE A 108 23.21 18.44 -4.88
C PHE A 108 24.62 17.83 -4.99
N TYR A 109 25.44 18.45 -5.85
CA TYR A 109 26.91 18.54 -5.78
C TYR A 109 27.80 17.46 -6.38
N SER A 110 28.57 17.93 -7.37
CA SER A 110 29.86 17.40 -7.84
C SER A 110 30.98 17.35 -6.78
N ASN A 111 30.79 17.83 -5.54
CA ASN A 111 31.88 18.02 -4.55
C ASN A 111 31.47 17.97 -3.06
N GLN A 112 30.30 17.43 -2.69
CA GLN A 112 29.90 17.26 -1.28
C GLN A 112 29.83 15.76 -0.93
N PRO A 113 30.12 15.36 0.33
CA PRO A 113 29.94 13.98 0.77
C PRO A 113 28.46 13.57 0.72
N ILE A 114 28.19 12.30 0.38
CA ILE A 114 26.85 11.71 0.31
C ILE A 114 26.15 11.94 1.65
N LYS A 115 25.12 12.80 1.66
CA LYS A 115 24.44 13.22 2.87
C LYS A 115 23.45 12.16 3.34
N ASN A 116 22.87 11.39 2.41
CA ASN A 116 21.85 10.40 2.70
C ASN A 116 22.39 8.95 2.69
N MET A 117 23.48 8.73 3.43
CA MET A 117 24.05 7.40 3.67
C MET A 117 23.03 6.34 4.11
N PRO A 118 22.04 6.63 4.99
CA PRO A 118 21.04 5.63 5.38
C PRO A 118 20.21 5.11 4.20
N LEU A 119 19.86 5.97 3.24
CA LEU A 119 19.03 5.60 2.09
C LEU A 119 19.80 4.66 1.16
N PHE A 120 21.07 4.95 0.92
CA PHE A 120 21.99 4.08 0.20
C PHE A 120 22.16 2.73 0.89
N LEU A 121 22.30 2.73 2.22
CA LEU A 121 22.42 1.50 3.01
C LEU A 121 21.17 0.61 2.89
N VAL A 122 19.97 1.20 2.92
CA VAL A 122 18.71 0.46 2.69
C VAL A 122 18.65 -0.11 1.28
N LEU A 123 19.13 0.63 0.28
CA LEU A 123 19.20 0.16 -1.11
C LEU A 123 20.20 -1.01 -1.28
N CYS A 124 21.35 -0.95 -0.61
CA CYS A 124 22.29 -2.08 -0.57
C CYS A 124 21.76 -3.27 0.24
N ALA A 125 21.08 -3.04 1.35
CA ALA A 125 20.52 -4.11 2.17
C ALA A 125 19.43 -4.86 1.38
N SER A 126 18.55 -4.12 0.73
CA SER A 126 17.45 -4.69 -0.03
C SER A 126 17.93 -5.62 -1.13
N THR A 127 18.93 -5.27 -1.96
CA THR A 127 19.48 -6.20 -2.98
C THR A 127 19.92 -7.56 -2.43
N VAL A 128 20.32 -7.64 -1.16
CA VAL A 128 20.71 -8.87 -0.48
C VAL A 128 19.52 -9.60 0.16
N ILE A 129 18.43 -8.90 0.52
CA ILE A 129 17.24 -9.50 1.14
C ILE A 129 16.61 -10.55 0.23
N LEU A 130 16.41 -10.26 -1.06
CA LEU A 130 15.77 -11.22 -1.97
C LEU A 130 16.55 -12.56 -2.08
N PRO A 131 17.85 -12.58 -2.42
CA PRO A 131 18.61 -13.83 -2.47
C PRO A 131 18.74 -14.49 -1.10
N ALA A 132 18.82 -13.72 -0.01
CA ALA A 132 18.85 -14.28 1.35
C ALA A 132 17.54 -15.00 1.70
N VAL A 133 16.38 -14.41 1.39
CA VAL A 133 15.07 -15.02 1.60
C VAL A 133 14.91 -16.25 0.72
N GLU A 134 15.27 -16.19 -0.56
CA GLU A 134 15.26 -17.35 -1.47
C GLU A 134 16.15 -18.48 -0.95
N TYR A 135 17.34 -18.16 -0.40
CA TYR A 135 18.23 -19.15 0.20
C TYR A 135 17.64 -19.81 1.46
N ILE A 136 17.02 -19.04 2.35
CA ILE A 136 16.36 -19.56 3.56
C ILE A 136 15.19 -20.48 3.18
N VAL A 137 14.37 -20.06 2.21
CA VAL A 137 13.23 -20.84 1.72
C VAL A 137 13.72 -22.13 1.08
N TYR A 138 14.73 -22.07 0.20
CA TYR A 138 15.34 -23.25 -0.42
C TYR A 138 15.81 -24.27 0.62
N ARG A 139 16.44 -23.81 1.71
CA ARG A 139 16.92 -24.66 2.79
C ARG A 139 15.81 -25.31 3.62
N ARG A 140 14.60 -24.75 3.64
CA ARG A 140 13.47 -25.26 4.40
C ARG A 140 12.64 -26.30 3.62
N PHE A 141 12.70 -26.28 2.29
CA PHE A 141 11.97 -27.23 1.43
C PHE A 141 12.74 -28.52 1.11
N ARG A 142 13.98 -28.68 1.60
CA ARG A 142 14.81 -29.87 1.40
C ARG A 142 15.35 -30.42 2.72
#